data_AF-A0A972WBB9-F1
#
_entry.id   AF-A0A972WBB9-F1
#
_cell.length_a   1.000
_cell.length_b   1.000
_cell.length_c   1.000
_cell.angle_alpha   90.00
_cell.angle_beta   90.00
_cell.angle_gamma   90.00
#
_symmetry.space_group_name_H-M   'P 1'
#
loop_
_entity.id
_entity.type
_entity.pdbx_description
1 polymer ?
#
loop_
_entity_poly.entity_id
_entity_poly.type
_entity_poly.pdbx_seq_one_letter_code
_entity_poly.pdbx_strand_id
1 'polypeptide(L)'
;MSLVVFTAAVGMFLAPGGFTTIDPITAAIAILCIAIGAGASGAINMWYDRDIDQHMLRTRNRPLPAGRLVPEEALAFGVVLSIGSVAAMAHWVNAISSVLLAATILYYVFIYTVWLKRRTPHNIVIGGASGALPPVIGWAAVTGDVSIDAVLLFAIILLWTPPHTWALA
;
A
#
# COMPACT_ATOMS: atom_id res chain seq x y z
N MET A 1 -5.35 1.22 7.45
CA MET A 1 -3.89 1.00 7.33
C MET A 1 -3.39 -0.15 8.21
N SER A 2 -4.06 -0.48 9.32
CA SER A 2 -3.72 -1.65 10.15
C SER A 2 -3.69 -2.97 9.35
N LEU A 3 -4.63 -3.19 8.43
CA LEU A 3 -4.68 -4.41 7.63
C LEU A 3 -3.44 -4.59 6.72
N VAL A 4 -2.95 -3.51 6.10
CA VAL A 4 -1.76 -3.53 5.25
C VAL A 4 -0.51 -3.93 6.04
N VAL A 5 -0.35 -3.32 7.22
CA VAL A 5 0.75 -3.63 8.14
C VAL A 5 0.65 -5.08 8.64
N PHE A 6 -0.55 -5.50 9.00
CA PHE A 6 -0.82 -6.86 9.46
C PHE A 6 -0.50 -7.91 8.39
N THR A 7 -1.01 -7.74 7.17
CA THR A 7 -0.76 -8.72 6.09
C THR A 7 0.71 -8.75 5.67
N ALA A 8 1.41 -7.61 5.71
CA ALA A 8 2.86 -7.58 5.52
C ALA A 8 3.60 -8.37 6.60
N ALA A 9 3.25 -8.20 7.87
CA ALA A 9 3.83 -8.95 8.98
C ALA A 9 3.54 -10.46 8.86
N VAL A 10 2.34 -10.84 8.43
CA VAL A 10 1.99 -12.24 8.16
C VAL A 10 2.81 -12.81 7.00
N GLY A 11 2.98 -12.07 5.90
CA GLY A 11 3.81 -12.51 4.78
C GLY A 11 5.28 -12.68 5.17
N MET A 12 5.80 -11.78 6.01
CA MET A 12 7.13 -11.90 6.60
C MET A 12 7.26 -13.11 7.52
N PHE A 13 6.25 -13.38 8.35
CA PHE A 13 6.23 -14.53 9.26
C PHE A 13 6.21 -15.87 8.51
N LEU A 14 5.46 -15.96 7.42
CA LEU A 14 5.29 -17.19 6.63
C LEU A 14 6.46 -17.46 5.68
N ALA A 15 7.33 -16.48 5.43
CA ALA A 15 8.50 -16.65 4.59
C ALA A 15 9.48 -17.69 5.17
N PRO A 16 10.26 -18.40 4.34
CA PRO A 16 11.31 -19.32 4.78
C PRO A 16 12.25 -18.65 5.80
N GLY A 17 12.26 -19.19 7.02
CA GLY A 17 13.04 -18.64 8.13
C GLY A 17 12.37 -17.49 8.90
N GLY A 18 11.30 -16.88 8.38
CA GLY A 18 10.47 -15.90 9.07
C GLY A 18 11.26 -14.87 9.88
N PHE A 19 10.82 -14.61 11.12
CA PHE A 19 11.51 -13.73 12.07
C PHE A 19 12.78 -14.33 12.70
N THR A 20 13.15 -15.57 12.38
CA THR A 20 14.39 -16.17 12.91
C THR A 20 15.58 -15.93 11.99
N THR A 21 15.36 -15.64 10.70
CA THR A 21 16.43 -15.34 9.73
C THR A 21 16.63 -13.85 9.49
N ILE A 22 15.55 -13.06 9.46
CA ILE A 22 15.66 -11.60 9.34
C ILE A 22 16.02 -10.97 10.69
N ASP A 23 16.95 -10.03 10.69
CA ASP A 23 17.25 -9.20 11.86
C ASP A 23 15.98 -8.43 12.31
N PRO A 24 15.63 -8.41 13.62
CA PRO A 24 14.48 -7.68 14.13
C PRO A 24 14.42 -6.19 13.75
N ILE A 25 15.57 -5.51 13.66
CA ILE A 25 15.66 -4.11 13.26
C ILE A 25 15.31 -3.97 11.78
N THR A 26 15.91 -4.78 10.92
CA THR A 26 15.59 -4.84 9.48
C THR A 26 14.11 -5.16 9.25
N ALA A 27 13.55 -6.11 9.99
CA ALA A 27 12.12 -6.43 9.95
C ALA A 27 11.23 -5.24 10.33
N ALA A 28 11.57 -4.55 11.43
CA ALA A 28 10.85 -3.35 11.86
C ALA A 28 10.94 -2.21 10.82
N ILE A 29 12.11 -2.02 10.21
CA ILE A 29 12.32 -1.04 9.13
C ILE A 29 11.45 -1.39 7.92
N ALA A 30 11.41 -2.66 7.50
CA ALA A 30 10.59 -3.09 6.37
C ALA A 30 9.09 -2.81 6.61
N ILE A 31 8.59 -3.18 7.79
CA ILE A 31 7.19 -2.92 8.17
C ILE A 31 6.90 -1.41 8.24
N LEU A 32 7.82 -0.62 8.78
CA LEU A 32 7.70 0.84 8.82
C LEU A 32 7.66 1.44 7.40
N CYS A 33 8.53 0.98 6.50
CA CYS A 33 8.55 1.43 5.10
C CYS A 33 7.23 1.10 4.39
N ILE A 34 6.67 -0.10 4.60
CA ILE A 34 5.35 -0.48 4.05
C ILE A 34 4.25 0.41 4.62
N ALA A 35 4.26 0.67 5.93
CA ALA A 35 3.28 1.54 6.59
C ALA A 35 3.34 2.99 6.05
N ILE A 36 4.55 3.54 5.92
CA ILE A 36 4.79 4.87 5.35
C ILE A 36 4.35 4.91 3.89
N GLY A 37 4.73 3.93 3.08
CA GLY A 37 4.36 3.87 1.65
C GLY A 37 2.84 3.80 1.44
N ALA A 38 2.14 3.01 2.26
CA ALA A 38 0.68 2.93 2.23
C ALA A 38 0.00 4.22 2.73
N GLY A 39 0.55 4.86 3.75
CA GLY A 39 0.08 6.17 4.22
C GLY A 39 0.30 7.27 3.19
N ALA A 40 1.46 7.27 2.54
CA ALA A 40 1.86 8.21 1.51
C ALA A 40 0.96 8.10 0.27
N SER A 41 0.73 6.88 -0.23
CA SER A 41 -0.19 6.65 -1.35
C SER A 41 -1.64 7.03 -0.99
N GLY A 42 -2.05 6.82 0.27
CA GLY A 42 -3.31 7.31 0.82
C GLY A 42 -3.42 8.83 0.87
N ALA A 43 -2.34 9.54 1.23
CA ALA A 43 -2.28 11.01 1.21
C ALA A 43 -2.44 11.55 -0.21
N ILE A 44 -1.74 10.95 -1.19
CA ILE A 44 -1.89 11.30 -2.61
C ILE A 44 -3.32 11.01 -3.10
N ASN A 45 -3.93 9.91 -2.66
CA ASN A 45 -5.33 9.61 -2.98
C ASN A 45 -6.29 10.68 -2.45
N MET A 46 -6.15 11.10 -1.19
CA MET A 46 -6.96 12.17 -0.62
C MET A 46 -6.74 13.52 -1.32
N TRP A 47 -5.51 13.79 -1.79
CA TRP A 47 -5.21 14.96 -2.60
C TRP A 47 -5.90 14.94 -3.95
N TYR A 48 -5.88 13.79 -4.63
CA TYR A 48 -6.49 13.62 -5.93
C TYR A 48 -8.02 13.64 -5.86
N ASP A 49 -8.61 13.04 -4.82
CA ASP A 49 -10.05 12.89 -4.66
C ASP A 49 -10.73 14.00 -3.85
N ARG A 50 -10.02 15.10 -3.58
CA ARG A 50 -10.56 16.24 -2.81
C ARG A 50 -11.85 16.82 -3.39
N ASP A 51 -11.99 16.78 -4.72
CA ASP A 51 -13.13 17.30 -5.47
C ASP A 51 -14.38 16.41 -5.37
N ILE A 52 -14.22 15.09 -5.23
CA ILE A 52 -15.35 14.18 -5.00
C ILE A 52 -15.65 14.04 -3.51
N ASP A 53 -14.62 14.11 -2.65
CA ASP A 53 -14.77 13.99 -1.21
C ASP A 53 -15.59 15.15 -0.61
N GLN A 54 -15.54 16.36 -1.19
CA GLN A 54 -16.35 17.50 -0.72
C GLN A 54 -17.87 17.25 -0.82
N HIS A 55 -18.29 16.36 -1.73
CA HIS A 55 -19.70 16.06 -1.98
C HIS A 55 -20.21 14.82 -1.22
N MET A 56 -19.32 14.13 -0.50
CA MET A 56 -19.65 12.88 0.20
C MET A 56 -19.84 13.13 1.71
N LEU A 57 -21.00 12.75 2.27
CA LEU A 57 -21.29 12.92 3.70
C LEU A 57 -20.19 12.32 4.60
N ARG A 58 -19.66 11.17 4.20
CA ARG A 58 -18.62 10.44 4.95
C ARG A 58 -17.23 11.11 4.88
N THR A 59 -16.87 11.78 3.79
CA THR A 59 -15.50 12.25 3.55
C THR A 59 -15.35 13.77 3.43
N ARG A 60 -16.46 14.53 3.39
CA ARG A 60 -16.46 16.00 3.37
C ARG A 60 -15.73 16.66 4.53
N ASN A 61 -15.57 15.95 5.65
CA ASN A 61 -14.87 16.43 6.83
C ASN A 61 -13.37 16.06 6.85
N ARG A 62 -12.83 15.46 5.78
CA ARG A 62 -11.38 15.23 5.66
C ARG A 62 -10.61 16.57 5.59
N PRO A 63 -9.32 16.62 5.96
CA PRO A 63 -8.56 17.87 6.03
C PRO A 63 -8.58 18.70 4.74
N LEU A 64 -8.45 18.06 3.57
CA LEU A 64 -8.40 18.74 2.28
C LEU A 64 -9.77 19.31 1.84
N PRO A 65 -10.87 18.54 1.77
CA PRO A 65 -12.19 19.08 1.47
C PRO A 65 -12.67 20.14 2.47
N ALA A 66 -12.27 20.03 3.74
CA ALA A 66 -12.63 20.99 4.79
C ALA A 66 -11.75 22.26 4.80
N GLY A 67 -10.78 22.39 3.88
CA GLY A 67 -9.88 23.55 3.79
C GLY A 67 -8.91 23.70 4.96
N ARG A 68 -8.67 22.63 5.74
CA ARG A 68 -7.76 22.66 6.91
C ARG A 68 -6.29 22.40 6.56
N LEU A 69 -6.00 22.05 5.31
CA LEU A 69 -4.65 21.75 4.83
C LEU A 69 -4.52 22.24 3.38
N VAL A 70 -3.37 22.82 3.05
CA VAL A 70 -3.08 23.24 1.67
C VAL A 70 -2.89 21.99 0.79
N PRO A 71 -3.60 21.87 -0.35
CA PRO A 71 -3.52 20.68 -1.20
C PRO A 71 -2.08 20.36 -1.66
N GLU A 72 -1.33 21.37 -2.05
CA GLU A 72 0.04 21.24 -2.55
C GLU A 72 0.98 20.68 -1.47
N GLU A 73 0.79 21.08 -0.20
CA GLU A 73 1.54 20.54 0.93
C GLU A 73 1.23 19.06 1.16
N ALA A 74 -0.05 18.67 1.05
CA ALA A 74 -0.46 17.26 1.19
C ALA A 74 0.13 16.38 0.08
N LEU A 75 0.16 16.89 -1.17
CA LEU A 75 0.80 16.20 -2.28
C LEU A 75 2.30 16.06 -2.06
N ALA A 76 2.98 17.16 -1.73
CA ALA A 76 4.43 17.16 -1.47
C ALA A 76 4.78 16.17 -0.34
N PHE A 77 4.01 16.18 0.74
CA PHE A 77 4.16 15.24 1.85
C PHE A 77 4.03 13.78 1.40
N GLY A 78 2.97 13.47 0.63
CA GLY A 78 2.78 12.13 0.08
C GLY A 78 3.94 11.69 -0.82
N VAL A 79 4.38 12.55 -1.75
CA VAL A 79 5.47 12.25 -2.68
C VAL A 79 6.80 12.03 -1.94
N VAL A 80 7.14 12.91 -1.00
CA VAL A 80 8.39 12.80 -0.22
C VAL A 80 8.40 11.51 0.60
N LEU A 81 7.30 11.15 1.26
CA LEU A 81 7.20 9.90 2.00
C LEU A 81 7.23 8.66 1.10
N SER A 82 6.61 8.71 -0.08
CA SER A 82 6.70 7.62 -1.06
C SER A 82 8.14 7.38 -1.51
N ILE A 83 8.86 8.43 -1.89
CA ILE A 83 10.27 8.31 -2.31
C ILE A 83 11.13 7.86 -1.12
N GLY A 84 10.94 8.47 0.05
CA GLY A 84 11.69 8.15 1.26
C GLY A 84 11.51 6.70 1.72
N SER A 85 10.29 6.18 1.71
CA SER A 85 10.01 4.79 2.10
C SER A 85 10.62 3.78 1.12
N VAL A 86 10.56 4.05 -0.19
CA VAL A 86 11.20 3.19 -1.21
C VAL A 86 12.73 3.23 -1.08
N ALA A 87 13.31 4.42 -0.93
CA ALA A 87 14.75 4.58 -0.76
C ALA A 87 15.26 3.89 0.52
N ALA A 88 14.54 4.05 1.63
CA ALA A 88 14.85 3.39 2.89
C ALA A 88 14.73 1.86 2.76
N MET A 89 13.67 1.35 2.12
CA MET A 89 13.52 -0.09 1.85
C MET A 89 14.68 -0.63 1.01
N ALA A 90 15.12 0.11 -0.01
CA ALA A 90 16.21 -0.30 -0.88
C ALA A 90 17.56 -0.35 -0.15
N HIS A 91 17.80 0.61 0.75
CA HIS A 91 19.07 0.73 1.46
C HIS A 91 19.19 -0.22 2.65
N TRP A 92 18.12 -0.36 3.44
CA TRP A 92 18.15 -1.07 4.72
C TRP A 92 17.59 -2.48 4.68
N VAL A 93 16.82 -2.84 3.64
CA VAL A 93 16.15 -4.15 3.56
C VAL A 93 16.67 -4.93 2.37
N ASN A 94 16.15 -4.67 1.17
CA ASN A 94 16.69 -5.22 -0.08
C ASN A 94 16.04 -4.56 -1.32
N ALA A 95 16.62 -4.81 -2.49
CA ALA A 95 16.15 -4.26 -3.76
C ALA A 95 14.79 -4.83 -4.23
N ILE A 96 14.46 -6.08 -3.92
CA ILE A 96 13.21 -6.69 -4.39
C ILE A 96 12.02 -6.09 -3.66
N SER A 97 12.08 -6.01 -2.33
CA SER A 97 11.04 -5.36 -1.52
C SER A 97 10.86 -3.89 -1.88
N SER A 98 11.94 -3.17 -2.23
CA SER A 98 11.83 -1.76 -2.62
C SER A 98 11.16 -1.57 -3.97
N VAL A 99 11.49 -2.40 -4.97
CA VAL A 99 10.82 -2.41 -6.28
C VAL A 99 9.34 -2.76 -6.13
N LEU A 100 9.01 -3.77 -5.33
CA LEU A 100 7.63 -4.15 -5.05
C LEU A 100 6.86 -3.03 -4.34
N LEU A 101 7.47 -2.37 -3.35
CA LEU A 101 6.88 -1.22 -2.66
C LEU A 101 6.63 -0.06 -3.64
N ALA A 102 7.62 0.28 -4.46
CA ALA A 102 7.50 1.31 -5.49
C ALA A 102 6.37 0.99 -6.48
N ALA A 103 6.36 -0.24 -7.01
CA ALA A 103 5.31 -0.71 -7.90
C ALA A 103 3.92 -0.63 -7.25
N THR A 104 3.81 -1.01 -5.97
CA THR A 104 2.55 -0.95 -5.20
C THR A 104 2.05 0.49 -5.06
N ILE A 105 2.94 1.43 -4.71
CA ILE A 105 2.60 2.86 -4.59
C ILE A 105 2.14 3.41 -5.95
N LEU A 106 2.92 3.17 -7.01
CA LEU A 106 2.60 3.65 -8.35
C LEU A 106 1.30 3.05 -8.86
N TYR A 107 1.06 1.76 -8.63
CA TYR A 107 -0.18 1.09 -9.00
C TYR A 107 -1.38 1.68 -8.25
N TYR A 108 -1.27 1.90 -6.94
CA TYR A 108 -2.34 2.51 -6.15
C TYR A 108 -2.66 3.94 -6.62
N VAL A 109 -1.65 4.73 -6.97
CA VAL A 109 -1.83 6.12 -7.42
C VAL A 109 -2.33 6.18 -8.86
N PHE A 110 -1.62 5.59 -9.82
CA PHE A 110 -1.94 5.77 -11.23
C PHE A 110 -3.04 4.84 -11.72
N ILE A 111 -2.97 3.55 -11.38
CA ILE A 111 -3.92 2.55 -11.89
C ILE A 111 -5.22 2.62 -11.11
N TYR A 112 -5.17 2.53 -9.78
CA TYR A 112 -6.38 2.59 -8.96
C TYR A 112 -6.94 4.01 -8.87
N THR A 113 -6.22 4.96 -8.26
CA THR A 113 -6.76 6.29 -7.92
C THR A 113 -7.09 7.13 -9.15
N VAL A 114 -6.12 7.32 -10.05
CA VAL A 114 -6.27 8.24 -11.19
C VAL A 114 -7.14 7.64 -12.28
N TRP A 115 -6.90 6.36 -12.64
CA TRP A 115 -7.51 5.75 -13.81
C TRP A 115 -8.83 5.03 -13.51
N LEU A 116 -8.81 4.01 -12.66
CA LEU A 116 -9.95 3.09 -12.53
C LEU A 116 -11.07 3.62 -11.62
N LYS A 117 -10.71 4.23 -10.48
CA LYS A 117 -11.65 4.60 -9.41
C LYS A 117 -12.83 5.43 -9.92
N ARG A 118 -12.58 6.33 -10.87
CA ARG A 118 -13.59 7.24 -11.45
C ARG A 118 -14.27 6.70 -12.71
N ARG A 119 -13.80 5.59 -13.29
CA ARG A 119 -14.22 5.14 -14.63
C ARG A 119 -14.99 3.83 -14.66
N THR A 120 -14.81 2.95 -13.67
CA THR A 120 -15.41 1.60 -13.74
C THR A 120 -15.66 1.01 -12.35
N PRO A 121 -16.75 0.26 -12.16
CA PRO A 121 -16.98 -0.51 -10.93
C PRO A 121 -15.97 -1.66 -10.75
N HIS A 122 -15.25 -2.05 -11.81
CA HIS A 122 -14.17 -3.05 -11.76
C HIS A 122 -12.90 -2.53 -11.07
N ASN A 123 -12.90 -1.28 -10.58
CA ASN A 123 -11.78 -0.70 -9.83
C ASN A 123 -11.44 -1.52 -8.57
N ILE A 124 -12.39 -2.22 -7.96
CA ILE A 124 -12.17 -3.03 -6.77
C ILE A 124 -11.33 -4.26 -7.11
N VAL A 125 -11.62 -4.93 -8.23
CA VAL A 125 -10.91 -6.14 -8.65
C VAL A 125 -9.50 -5.79 -9.12
N ILE A 126 -9.40 -4.86 -10.07
CA ILE A 126 -8.12 -4.52 -10.70
C ILE A 126 -7.29 -3.65 -9.76
N GLY A 127 -7.89 -2.64 -9.13
CA GLY A 127 -7.21 -1.77 -8.17
C GLY A 127 -6.83 -2.46 -6.87
N GLY A 128 -7.62 -3.46 -6.45
CA GLY A 128 -7.38 -4.29 -5.27
C GLY A 128 -6.04 -5.03 -5.28
N ALA A 129 -5.42 -5.22 -6.46
CA ALA A 129 -4.07 -5.77 -6.58
C ALA A 129 -3.04 -5.00 -5.73
N SER A 130 -3.11 -3.67 -5.69
CA SER A 130 -2.22 -2.90 -4.81
C SER A 130 -2.41 -3.21 -3.31
N GLY A 131 -3.63 -3.50 -2.89
CA GLY A 131 -3.94 -3.90 -1.51
C GLY A 131 -3.51 -5.33 -1.17
N ALA A 132 -3.25 -6.17 -2.18
CA ALA A 132 -2.84 -7.56 -2.04
C ALA A 132 -1.32 -7.78 -2.04
N LEU A 133 -0.53 -6.78 -2.44
CA LEU A 133 0.94 -6.83 -2.46
C LEU A 133 1.66 -6.75 -1.10
N PRO A 134 1.12 -6.16 -0.01
CA PRO A 134 1.82 -6.11 1.28
C PRO A 134 2.40 -7.43 1.81
N PRO A 135 1.69 -8.58 1.78
CA PRO A 135 2.27 -9.86 2.18
C PRO A 135 3.44 -10.29 1.29
N VAL A 136 3.41 -9.97 -0.01
CA VAL A 136 4.52 -10.26 -0.94
C VAL A 136 5.75 -9.41 -0.60
N ILE A 137 5.55 -8.13 -0.28
CA ILE A 137 6.65 -7.25 0.13
C ILE A 137 7.27 -7.74 1.44
N GLY A 138 6.44 -8.16 2.40
CA GLY A 138 6.88 -8.76 3.66
C GLY A 138 7.66 -10.07 3.45
N TRP A 139 7.19 -10.92 2.55
CA TRP A 139 7.89 -12.16 2.16
C TRP A 139 9.26 -11.87 1.53
N ALA A 140 9.29 -10.96 0.55
CA ALA A 140 10.52 -10.55 -0.13
C ALA A 140 11.49 -9.86 0.82
N ALA A 141 11.01 -9.25 1.92
CA ALA A 141 11.88 -8.62 2.91
C ALA A 141 12.76 -9.66 3.63
N VAL A 142 12.25 -10.87 3.83
CA VAL A 142 12.98 -12.00 4.45
C VAL A 142 13.83 -12.74 3.44
N THR A 143 13.26 -13.06 2.28
CA THR A 143 13.87 -13.99 1.32
C THR A 143 14.72 -13.32 0.26
N GLY A 144 14.48 -12.03 0.00
CA GLY A 144 15.06 -11.34 -1.15
C GLY A 144 14.57 -11.89 -2.49
N ASP A 145 13.43 -12.60 -2.54
CA ASP A 145 12.84 -13.18 -3.75
C ASP A 145 11.29 -13.21 -3.68
N VAL A 146 10.64 -13.48 -4.82
CA VAL A 146 9.18 -13.69 -4.93
C VAL A 146 8.91 -15.13 -5.37
N SER A 147 8.75 -16.01 -4.40
CA SER A 147 8.41 -17.41 -4.65
C SER A 147 6.93 -17.58 -4.99
N ILE A 148 6.56 -18.80 -5.43
CA ILE A 148 5.17 -19.17 -5.67
C ILE A 148 4.29 -18.98 -4.43
N ASP A 149 4.82 -19.24 -3.24
CA ASP A 149 4.09 -19.09 -1.98
C ASP A 149 3.73 -17.62 -1.71
N ALA A 150 4.65 -16.69 -2.04
CA ALA A 150 4.37 -15.26 -1.96
C ALA A 150 3.24 -14.86 -2.92
N VAL A 151 3.23 -15.42 -4.14
CA VAL A 151 2.16 -15.22 -5.12
C VAL A 151 0.83 -15.81 -4.65
N LEU A 152 0.84 -16.95 -3.95
CA LEU A 152 -0.36 -17.52 -3.36
C LEU A 152 -0.94 -16.61 -2.26
N LEU A 153 -0.10 -16.02 -1.41
CA LEU A 153 -0.56 -15.04 -0.41
C LEU A 153 -1.21 -13.82 -1.08
N PHE A 154 -0.61 -13.31 -2.17
CA PHE A 154 -1.22 -12.28 -2.99
C PHE A 154 -2.58 -12.70 -3.54
N ALA A 155 -2.67 -13.90 -4.14
CA ALA A 155 -3.90 -14.40 -4.73
C ALA A 155 -5.03 -14.54 -3.69
N ILE A 156 -4.72 -15.00 -2.47
CA ILE A 156 -5.68 -15.10 -1.37
C ILE A 156 -6.28 -13.72 -1.05
N ILE A 157 -5.44 -12.70 -0.85
CA ILE A 157 -5.92 -11.35 -0.54
C ILE A 157 -6.67 -10.73 -1.73
N LEU A 158 -6.17 -10.94 -2.95
CA LEU A 158 -6.79 -10.43 -4.17
C LEU A 158 -8.20 -11.01 -4.37
N LEU A 159 -8.37 -12.33 -4.21
CA LEU A 159 -9.66 -13.00 -4.37
C LEU A 159 -10.64 -12.67 -3.24
N TRP A 160 -10.13 -12.39 -2.04
CA TRP A 160 -10.96 -11.99 -0.90
C TRP A 160 -11.48 -10.54 -1.02
N THR A 161 -10.73 -9.64 -1.68
CA THR A 161 -11.04 -8.20 -1.72
C THR A 161 -12.39 -7.87 -2.37
N PRO A 162 -12.77 -8.40 -3.56
CA PRO A 162 -14.05 -8.09 -4.18
C PRO A 162 -15.28 -8.56 -3.39
N PRO A 163 -15.37 -9.84 -2.96
CA PRO A 163 -16.51 -10.30 -2.16
C PRO A 163 -16.70 -9.49 -0.88
N HIS A 164 -15.61 -9.16 -0.18
CA HIS A 164 -15.68 -8.36 1.04
C HIS A 164 -16.17 -6.94 0.77
N THR A 165 -15.63 -6.28 -0.26
CA THR A 165 -15.96 -4.88 -0.57
C THR A 165 -17.38 -4.76 -1.13
N TRP A 166 -17.81 -5.67 -1.99
CA TRP A 166 -19.17 -5.67 -2.54
C TRP A 166 -20.24 -6.02 -1.51
N ALA A 167 -19.92 -6.83 -0.49
CA ALA A 167 -20.84 -7.10 0.61
C ALA A 167 -21.06 -5.88 1.54
N LEU A 168 -20.17 -4.87 1.49
CA LEU A 168 -20.23 -3.66 2.31
C LEU A 168 -20.71 -2.41 1.53
N ALA A 169 -20.85 -2.53 0.20
CA ALA A 169 -21.26 -1.45 -0.70
C ALA A 169 -22.79 -1.38 -0.82
#